data_AF-A0AB33ESU2-F1
#
_entry.id   AF-A0AB33ESU2-F1
#
_cell.length_a   1.000
_cell.length_b   1.000
_cell.length_c   1.000
_cell.angle_alpha   90.00
_cell.angle_beta   90.00
_cell.angle_gamma   90.00
#
_symmetry.space_group_name_H-M   'P 1'
#
loop_
_entity.id
_entity.type
_entity.pdbx_description
1 polymer ?
#
loop_
_entity_poly.entity_id
_entity_poly.type
_entity_poly.pdbx_seq_one_letter_code
_entity_poly.pdbx_strand_id
1 'polypeptide(L)'
;MRYLSRSFLLGTLQRRKEVEQFLGPATLKGIEGIRWVSIWPWQGGYNLSVHDVQDLDDEDSRDLSVFPPLDPEGEDDPGPGRIIGHVQDPAEALELAERTTGASPHRWVNHGVAGEDYADFVRARKT
;
A
#
# COMPACT_ATOMS: atom_id res chain seq x y z
N MET A 1 9.66 12.70 -10.22
CA MET A 1 8.95 12.97 -8.97
C MET A 1 7.83 11.94 -8.85
N ARG A 2 7.96 10.95 -7.95
CA ARG A 2 7.04 9.81 -7.87
C ARG A 2 5.82 10.07 -6.99
N TYR A 3 5.97 10.90 -5.97
CA TYR A 3 4.89 11.21 -5.02
C TYR A 3 3.87 12.18 -5.59
N LEU A 4 2.60 11.88 -5.36
CA LEU A 4 1.47 12.72 -5.75
C LEU A 4 1.24 13.82 -4.72
N SER A 5 1.03 15.05 -5.19
CA SER A 5 0.45 16.09 -4.32
C SER A 5 -1.00 15.72 -3.96
N ARG A 6 -1.54 16.29 -2.88
CA ARG A 6 -2.92 16.03 -2.43
C ARG A 6 -3.98 16.25 -3.52
N SER A 7 -3.84 17.30 -4.34
CA SER A 7 -4.79 17.57 -5.43
C SER A 7 -4.72 16.53 -6.54
N PHE A 8 -3.52 16.10 -6.91
CA PHE A 8 -3.33 15.00 -7.87
C PHE A 8 -3.86 13.68 -7.34
N LEU A 9 -3.61 13.37 -6.06
CA LEU A 9 -4.07 12.18 -5.38
C LEU A 9 -5.61 12.07 -5.40
N LEU A 10 -6.31 13.14 -5.01
CA LEU A 10 -7.77 13.22 -5.10
C LEU A 10 -8.26 13.07 -6.54
N GLY A 11 -7.62 13.75 -7.49
CA GLY A 11 -7.96 13.64 -8.91
C GLY A 11 -7.74 12.24 -9.48
N THR A 12 -6.73 11.51 -9.02
CA THR A 12 -6.48 10.10 -9.41
C THR A 12 -7.60 9.21 -8.92
N LEU A 13 -7.96 9.29 -7.63
CA LEU A 13 -9.06 8.52 -7.05
C LEU A 13 -10.41 8.85 -7.72
N GLN A 14 -10.72 10.14 -7.94
CA GLN A 14 -11.94 10.57 -8.64
C GLN A 14 -12.03 10.03 -10.07
N ARG A 15 -10.90 9.84 -10.75
CA ARG A 15 -10.83 9.15 -12.05
C ARG A 15 -10.89 7.62 -11.93
N ARG A 16 -11.25 7.12 -10.75
CA ARG A 16 -11.40 5.69 -10.42
C ARG A 16 -10.10 4.95 -10.72
N LYS A 17 -8.98 5.49 -10.23
CA LYS A 17 -7.66 4.86 -10.30
C LYS A 17 -7.14 4.57 -8.90
N GLU A 18 -6.38 3.49 -8.78
CA GLU A 18 -5.76 3.06 -7.53
C GLU A 18 -4.50 3.88 -7.23
N VAL A 19 -4.25 4.04 -5.93
CA VAL A 19 -3.07 4.67 -5.37
C VAL A 19 -2.54 3.82 -4.22
N GLU A 20 -1.23 3.87 -4.04
CA GLU A 20 -0.51 2.99 -3.14
C GLU A 20 0.47 3.78 -2.29
N GLN A 21 0.89 3.19 -1.18
CA GLN A 21 2.01 3.68 -0.40
C GLN A 21 2.75 2.53 0.29
N PHE A 22 4.07 2.49 0.08
CA PHE A 22 4.96 1.64 0.87
C PHE A 22 5.13 2.24 2.27
N LEU A 23 4.88 1.43 3.31
CA LEU A 23 4.94 1.85 4.71
C LEU A 23 6.23 1.45 5.42
N GLY A 24 7.01 0.51 4.85
CA GLY A 24 8.28 0.08 5.41
C GLY A 24 8.22 -1.30 6.06
N PRO A 25 9.15 -1.60 7.00
CA PRO A 25 9.20 -2.89 7.67
C PRO A 25 7.97 -3.11 8.54
N ALA A 26 7.55 -4.37 8.65
CA ALA A 26 6.46 -4.79 9.51
C ALA A 26 6.79 -6.10 10.21
N THR A 27 6.15 -6.34 11.36
CA THR A 27 6.24 -7.60 12.09
C THR A 27 4.84 -8.12 12.35
N LEU A 28 4.54 -9.33 11.91
CA LEU A 28 3.26 -10.00 12.13
C LEU A 28 3.50 -11.35 12.79
N LYS A 29 2.90 -11.59 13.96
CA LYS A 29 3.08 -12.83 14.74
C LYS A 29 4.56 -13.21 14.98
N GLY A 30 5.46 -12.23 15.05
CA GLY A 30 6.91 -12.43 15.23
C GLY A 30 7.70 -12.69 13.95
N ILE A 31 7.05 -12.71 12.79
CA ILE A 31 7.68 -12.83 11.47
C ILE A 31 7.90 -11.42 10.90
N GLU A 32 9.11 -11.14 10.44
CA GLU A 32 9.46 -9.88 9.80
C GLU A 32 9.10 -9.89 8.31
N GLY A 33 8.62 -8.77 7.82
CA GLY A 33 8.30 -8.54 6.42
C GLY A 33 8.21 -7.05 6.12
N ILE A 34 7.43 -6.70 5.10
CA ILE A 34 7.12 -5.33 4.74
C ILE A 34 5.63 -5.08 4.71
N ARG A 35 5.25 -3.81 4.83
CA ARG A 35 3.87 -3.36 4.73
C ARG A 35 3.70 -2.31 3.65
N TRP A 36 2.60 -2.42 2.92
CA TRP A 36 2.10 -1.38 2.05
C TRP A 36 0.57 -1.27 2.16
N VAL A 37 0.03 -0.14 1.71
CA VAL A 37 -1.40 0.16 1.74
C VAL A 37 -1.84 0.56 0.34
N SER A 38 -3.04 0.18 -0.05
CA SER A 38 -3.65 0.67 -1.30
C SER A 38 -5.09 1.13 -1.10
N ILE A 39 -5.51 2.04 -1.98
CA ILE A 39 -6.87 2.56 -2.06
C ILE A 39 -7.32 2.45 -3.50
N TRP A 40 -8.39 1.68 -3.75
CA TRP A 40 -8.90 1.46 -5.10
C TRP A 40 -10.43 1.59 -5.16
N PRO A 41 -10.96 1.98 -6.33
CA PRO A 41 -12.39 2.02 -6.57
C PRO A 41 -13.08 0.66 -6.45
N TRP A 42 -14.13 0.54 -5.63
CA TRP A 42 -14.95 -0.66 -5.50
C TRP A 42 -16.42 -0.32 -5.17
N GLN A 43 -17.40 -1.03 -5.74
CA GLN A 43 -18.85 -0.87 -5.46
C GLN A 43 -19.33 0.58 -5.20
N GLY A 44 -19.02 1.51 -6.10
CA GLY A 44 -19.43 2.92 -5.98
C GLY A 44 -18.58 3.79 -5.05
N GLY A 45 -17.85 3.19 -4.10
CA GLY A 45 -16.90 3.85 -3.22
C GLY A 45 -15.45 3.44 -3.46
N TYR A 46 -14.68 3.44 -2.39
CA TYR A 46 -13.25 3.11 -2.34
C TYR A 46 -12.99 2.13 -1.22
N ASN A 47 -12.33 1.03 -1.55
CA ASN A 47 -11.78 0.11 -0.57
C ASN A 47 -10.38 0.56 -0.17
N LEU A 48 -10.03 0.18 1.05
CA LEU A 48 -8.71 0.36 1.62
C LEU A 48 -8.22 -0.97 2.13
N SER A 49 -6.99 -1.34 1.79
CA SER A 49 -6.37 -2.53 2.36
C SER A 49 -4.95 -2.29 2.78
N VAL A 50 -4.56 -3.11 3.76
CA VAL A 50 -3.19 -3.24 4.23
C VAL A 50 -2.69 -4.60 3.80
N HIS A 51 -1.49 -4.60 3.25
CA HIS A 51 -0.80 -5.78 2.76
C HIS A 51 0.44 -5.98 3.63
N ASP A 52 0.47 -7.07 4.37
CA ASP A 52 1.63 -7.53 5.12
C ASP A 52 2.23 -8.70 4.33
N VAL A 53 3.37 -8.48 3.70
CA VAL A 53 3.98 -9.44 2.78
C VAL A 53 5.42 -9.76 3.18
N GLN A 54 5.91 -10.90 2.71
CA GLN A 54 7.29 -11.32 2.90
C GLN A 54 8.24 -10.32 2.24
N ASP A 55 9.35 -10.05 2.89
CA ASP A 55 10.42 -9.23 2.33
C ASP A 55 11.33 -10.11 1.46
N LEU A 56 11.38 -9.85 0.17
CA LEU A 56 12.22 -10.60 -0.77
C LEU A 56 13.70 -10.18 -0.74
N ASP A 57 14.02 -9.08 -0.04
CA ASP A 57 15.33 -8.42 -0.01
C ASP A 57 15.95 -8.17 -1.40
N ASP A 58 15.10 -7.94 -2.40
CA ASP A 58 15.48 -7.78 -3.81
C ASP A 58 14.99 -6.43 -4.37
N GLU A 59 15.92 -5.55 -4.70
CA GLU A 59 15.61 -4.21 -5.23
C GLU A 59 15.10 -4.21 -6.67
N ASP A 60 15.22 -5.34 -7.39
CA ASP A 60 14.68 -5.51 -8.74
C ASP A 60 13.22 -6.01 -8.71
N SER A 61 12.77 -6.54 -7.57
CA SER A 61 11.38 -6.97 -7.33
C SER A 61 10.48 -5.75 -7.01
N ARG A 62 9.89 -5.15 -8.05
CA ARG A 62 9.09 -3.90 -7.95
C ARG A 62 7.59 -4.09 -7.81
N ASP A 63 7.06 -5.25 -8.15
CA ASP A 63 5.63 -5.52 -8.04
C ASP A 63 5.30 -6.07 -6.65
N LEU A 64 4.91 -5.19 -5.73
CA LEU A 64 4.61 -5.58 -4.36
C LEU A 64 3.37 -6.48 -4.24
N SER A 65 2.51 -6.50 -5.27
CA SER A 65 1.28 -7.31 -5.26
C SER A 65 1.54 -8.80 -5.48
N VAL A 66 2.71 -9.16 -6.02
CA VAL A 66 3.11 -10.56 -6.21
C VAL A 66 3.92 -11.10 -5.02
N PHE A 67 4.19 -10.26 -4.02
CA PHE A 67 4.97 -10.70 -2.86
C PHE A 67 4.13 -11.67 -2.03
N PRO A 68 4.69 -12.79 -1.58
CA PRO A 68 3.92 -13.75 -0.78
C PRO A 68 3.40 -13.11 0.50
N PRO A 69 2.18 -13.45 0.95
CA PRO A 69 1.65 -12.93 2.20
C PRO A 69 2.52 -13.36 3.38
N LEU A 70 2.60 -12.49 4.39
CA LEU A 70 3.38 -12.74 5.61
C LEU A 70 2.68 -13.75 6.53
N ASP A 71 1.35 -13.86 6.41
CA ASP A 71 0.50 -14.79 7.17
C ASP A 71 -0.53 -15.46 6.23
N PRO A 72 -0.11 -16.49 5.46
CA PRO A 72 -0.97 -17.14 4.45
C PRO A 72 -2.22 -17.82 5.04
N GLU A 73 -2.23 -18.13 6.34
CA GLU A 73 -3.38 -18.73 7.04
C GLU A 73 -4.36 -17.67 7.57
N GLY A 74 -3.94 -16.40 7.65
CA GLY A 74 -4.75 -15.28 8.12
C GLY A 74 -5.49 -14.51 7.03
N GLU A 75 -5.22 -14.82 5.76
CA GLU A 75 -5.86 -14.24 4.60
C GLU A 75 -6.92 -15.21 4.07
N ASP A 76 -8.19 -14.94 4.34
CA ASP A 76 -9.33 -15.76 3.88
C ASP A 76 -9.47 -15.79 2.32
N ASP A 77 -8.70 -14.97 1.61
CA ASP A 77 -8.60 -14.90 0.16
C ASP A 77 -7.21 -14.34 -0.21
N PRO A 78 -6.44 -14.92 -1.14
CA PRO A 78 -5.21 -14.32 -1.70
C PRO A 78 -5.49 -13.04 -2.53
N GLY A 79 -6.57 -12.34 -2.21
CA GLY A 79 -7.10 -11.17 -2.88
C GLY A 79 -6.39 -9.88 -2.44
N PRO A 80 -7.11 -8.75 -2.26
CA PRO A 80 -6.53 -7.42 -2.21
C PRO A 80 -5.88 -7.08 -0.85
N GLY A 81 -5.29 -8.03 -0.14
CA GLY A 81 -4.82 -7.87 1.23
C GLY A 81 -5.98 -7.68 2.22
N ARG A 82 -5.67 -7.33 3.48
CA ARG A 82 -6.67 -7.18 4.54
C ARG A 82 -7.42 -5.86 4.38
N ILE A 83 -8.71 -5.93 4.05
CA ILE A 83 -9.59 -4.75 3.97
C ILE A 83 -9.71 -4.09 5.36
N ILE A 84 -9.40 -2.80 5.43
CA ILE A 84 -9.51 -2.00 6.66
C ILE A 84 -10.63 -0.96 6.59
N GLY A 85 -11.28 -0.80 5.45
CA GLY A 85 -12.42 0.09 5.31
C GLY A 85 -12.97 0.17 3.90
N HIS A 86 -14.21 0.67 3.83
CA HIS A 86 -14.88 1.04 2.59
C HIS A 86 -15.62 2.35 2.83
N VAL A 87 -15.34 3.37 2.03
CA VAL A 87 -15.94 4.71 2.14
C VAL A 87 -16.32 5.26 0.77
N GLN A 88 -17.23 6.23 0.74
CA GLN A 88 -17.74 6.77 -0.53
C GLN A 88 -16.86 7.90 -1.08
N ASP A 89 -16.19 8.65 -0.21
CA ASP A 89 -15.43 9.83 -0.59
C ASP A 89 -13.91 9.56 -0.68
N PRO A 90 -13.22 10.03 -1.74
CA PRO A 90 -11.76 9.91 -1.86
C PRO A 90 -10.96 10.54 -0.73
N ALA A 91 -11.37 11.71 -0.22
CA ALA A 91 -10.65 12.37 0.86
C ALA A 91 -10.84 11.62 2.18
N GLU A 92 -12.04 11.12 2.44
CA GLU A 92 -12.31 10.25 3.60
C GLU A 92 -11.48 8.96 3.55
N ALA A 93 -11.31 8.36 2.36
CA ALA A 93 -10.45 7.19 2.19
C ALA A 93 -9.00 7.53 2.58
N LEU A 94 -8.44 8.61 2.04
CA LEU A 94 -7.08 9.03 2.37
C LEU A 94 -6.90 9.24 3.88
N GLU A 95 -7.82 9.95 4.52
CA GLU A 95 -7.77 10.18 5.96
C GLU A 95 -7.89 8.89 6.76
N LEU A 96 -8.73 7.95 6.33
CA LEU A 96 -8.85 6.64 6.98
C LEU A 96 -7.55 5.85 6.86
N ALA A 97 -6.90 5.84 5.69
CA ALA A 97 -5.61 5.20 5.50
C ALA A 97 -4.54 5.82 6.42
N GLU A 98 -4.42 7.15 6.42
CA GLU A 98 -3.45 7.89 7.23
C GLU A 98 -3.62 7.59 8.73
N ARG A 99 -4.86 7.66 9.25
CA ARG A 99 -5.15 7.41 10.67
C ARG A 99 -4.96 5.96 11.09
N THR A 100 -5.35 4.99 10.26
CA THR A 100 -5.37 3.57 10.64
C THR A 100 -4.02 2.89 10.41
N THR A 101 -3.22 3.37 9.47
CA THR A 101 -1.98 2.69 9.03
C THR A 101 -0.72 3.48 9.27
N GLY A 102 -0.82 4.78 9.57
CA GLY A 102 0.33 5.68 9.62
C GLY A 102 0.83 6.10 8.24
N ALA A 103 0.07 5.86 7.17
CA ALA A 103 0.36 6.37 5.84
C ALA A 103 0.63 7.88 5.88
N SER A 104 1.66 8.32 5.17
CA SER A 104 2.04 9.71 5.06
C SER A 104 1.22 10.42 3.98
N PRO A 105 0.71 11.64 4.22
CA PRO A 105 0.01 12.43 3.22
C PRO A 105 0.90 12.85 2.03
N HIS A 106 2.22 12.62 2.13
CA HIS A 106 3.22 13.08 1.15
C HIS A 106 3.95 11.96 0.41
N ARG A 107 3.59 10.69 0.66
CA ARG A 107 4.27 9.53 0.05
C ARG A 107 3.37 8.63 -0.80
N TRP A 108 2.15 9.07 -1.07
CA TRP A 108 1.26 8.37 -1.99
C TRP A 108 1.80 8.41 -3.43
N VAL A 109 1.68 7.28 -4.12
CA VAL A 109 2.09 7.10 -5.52
C VAL A 109 0.94 6.49 -6.34
N ASN A 110 1.07 6.53 -7.67
CA ASN A 110 0.14 5.80 -8.53
C ASN A 110 0.29 4.27 -8.34
N HIS A 111 -0.75 3.51 -8.68
CA HIS A 111 -0.70 2.06 -8.73
C HIS A 111 0.55 1.51 -9.46
N GLY A 112 1.20 0.51 -8.87
CA GLY A 112 2.41 -0.14 -9.36
C GLY A 112 3.70 0.65 -9.16
N VAL A 113 3.67 1.76 -8.41
CA VAL A 113 4.85 2.61 -8.19
C VAL A 113 5.41 2.46 -6.76
N ALA A 114 4.67 1.84 -5.83
CA ALA A 114 5.14 1.69 -4.45
C ALA A 114 6.43 0.84 -4.33
N GLY A 115 6.68 -0.05 -5.30
CA GLY A 115 7.93 -0.81 -5.40
C GLY A 115 9.19 0.05 -5.56
N GLU A 116 9.07 1.29 -6.04
CA GLU A 116 10.19 2.23 -6.07
C GLU A 116 10.69 2.60 -4.66
N ASP A 117 9.77 2.76 -3.72
CA ASP A 117 10.10 3.03 -2.31
C ASP A 117 10.67 1.79 -1.62
N TYR A 118 10.15 0.60 -1.96
CA TYR A 118 10.70 -0.67 -1.47
C TYR A 118 12.15 -0.88 -1.93
N ALA A 119 12.45 -0.63 -3.20
CA ALA A 119 13.80 -0.81 -3.69
C ALA A 119 14.80 0.17 -3.06
N ASP A 120 14.40 1.42 -2.82
CA ASP A 120 15.22 2.37 -2.06
C ASP A 120 15.47 1.89 -0.63
N PHE A 121 14.45 1.28 -0.01
CA PHE A 121 14.57 0.67 1.31
C PHE A 121 15.53 -0.52 1.34
N VAL A 122 15.50 -1.41 0.35
CA VAL A 122 16.47 -2.52 0.20
C VAL A 122 17.88 -1.98 0.02
N ARG A 123 18.08 -0.99 -0.86
CA ARG A 123 19.40 -0.35 -1.09
C ARG A 123 19.97 0.28 0.17
N ALA A 124 19.15 0.97 0.94
CA ALA A 124 19.55 1.64 2.17
C ALA A 124 20.04 0.65 3.25
N ARG A 125 19.59 -0.61 3.23
CA ARG A 125 20.08 -1.67 4.14
C ARG A 125 21.40 -2.29 3.72
N LYS A 126 21.74 -2.22 2.43
CA LYS A 126 23.00 -2.74 1.86
C LYS A 126 24.18 -1.76 2.04
N THR A 127 23.91 -0.55 2.53
CA THR A 127 24.90 0.52 2.74
C THR A 127 25.32 0.58 4.19
#